data_AF-U6D0H8-F1
#
_entry.id   AF-U6D0H8-F1
#
_cell.length_a   1.000
_cell.length_b   1.000
_cell.length_c   1.000
_cell.angle_alpha   90.00
_cell.angle_beta   90.00
_cell.angle_gamma   90.00
#
_symmetry.space_group_name_H-M   'P 1'
#
loop_
_entity.id
_entity.type
_entity.pdbx_description
1 polymer ?
#
loop_
_entity_poly.entity_id
_entity_poly.type
_entity_poly.pdbx_seq_one_letter_code
_entity_poly.pdbx_strand_id
1 'polypeptide(L)'
;MAIPLLLWMWLLVAGTQGAEDGDMRLSDGNTPSEGRVEIFYRGQWGTVCDNLWDLTDASVVCRALGFTNATEALGGAAFGPGTGPVMLDEVECTGTEPSLANCTSLGWLKSRCRHSQDASAVCTNETRSTHTLDLSDELPTALEQIFDSQMGCDLSIRVRVRDQQQEGLDLCAHRLILSSNPEAQALWKEPGRTVTMEVDAECLPVVRDFIRYFYSRRLAVSLTSMKCFHKLASAYGAQQLQSFCAGLFTILLPEDPSFQTPLDLYAYALATRDPVLEELCVQFLAWNFEALTQAEAWPAVPMALLQVLLSRSELVVPSELALLTALDVWSQEKQPPRRDVEGLVEQIRFPMMLPEVLFELQFNLSLYGGHEALFQKKILQALEFHTVPLQLLAQYRGLNLSEDAYRPRLYTSP
;
A
#
# COMPACT_ATOMS: atom_id res chain seq x y z
N MET A 1 42.54 -34.53 -0.33
CA MET A 1 41.30 -34.32 -1.09
C MET A 1 40.99 -32.84 -1.02
N ALA A 2 41.46 -32.11 -2.03
CA ALA A 2 41.34 -30.66 -2.14
C ALA A 2 40.12 -30.35 -3.00
N ILE A 3 39.23 -29.54 -2.46
CA ILE A 3 38.04 -29.02 -3.15
C ILE A 3 38.55 -28.02 -4.22
N PRO A 4 38.06 -28.08 -5.48
CA PRO A 4 38.70 -27.37 -6.58
C PRO A 4 38.43 -25.86 -6.54
N LEU A 5 39.51 -25.12 -6.77
CA LEU A 5 39.70 -23.66 -6.85
C LEU A 5 38.88 -22.94 -7.96
N LEU A 6 37.70 -23.43 -8.33
CA LEU A 6 36.87 -22.81 -9.37
C LEU A 6 35.72 -21.94 -8.83
N LEU A 7 35.55 -21.86 -7.52
CA LEU A 7 34.54 -20.99 -6.88
C LEU A 7 35.04 -19.59 -6.52
N TRP A 8 36.30 -19.25 -6.81
CA TRP A 8 36.91 -17.95 -6.46
C TRP A 8 37.18 -17.04 -7.67
N MET A 9 36.84 -17.46 -8.89
CA MET A 9 36.93 -16.62 -10.09
C MET A 9 35.63 -15.93 -10.51
N TRP A 10 34.56 -16.02 -9.70
CA TRP A 10 33.30 -15.31 -9.93
C TRP A 10 33.15 -14.02 -9.11
N LEU A 11 34.19 -13.59 -8.40
CA LEU A 11 34.17 -12.37 -7.57
C LEU A 11 35.07 -11.23 -8.10
N LEU A 12 35.43 -11.25 -9.38
CA LEU A 12 36.17 -10.14 -10.01
C LEU A 12 35.64 -9.78 -11.40
N VAL A 13 34.36 -9.43 -11.51
CA VAL A 13 33.87 -8.31 -12.32
C VAL A 13 32.59 -7.81 -11.65
N ALA A 14 32.71 -6.89 -10.70
CA ALA A 14 31.57 -6.10 -10.27
C ALA A 14 31.28 -5.06 -11.37
N GLY A 15 30.10 -5.15 -11.97
CA GLY A 15 29.46 -4.01 -12.64
C GLY A 15 29.61 -3.91 -14.15
N THR A 16 29.10 -4.89 -14.92
CA THR A 16 28.49 -4.65 -16.25
C THR A 16 27.57 -5.81 -16.63
N GLN A 17 26.45 -5.96 -15.92
CA GLN A 17 25.29 -6.67 -16.48
C GLN A 17 24.08 -5.73 -16.35
N GLY A 18 23.57 -5.25 -17.49
CA GLY A 18 22.18 -4.76 -17.58
C GLY A 18 21.94 -3.29 -17.92
N ALA A 19 22.94 -2.46 -18.26
CA ALA A 19 22.69 -1.08 -18.71
C ALA A 19 22.60 -1.00 -20.25
N GLU A 20 21.54 -0.39 -20.77
CA GLU A 20 21.30 -0.13 -22.19
C GLU A 20 21.52 1.36 -22.54
N ASP A 21 21.73 1.65 -23.83
CA ASP A 21 21.93 3.03 -24.30
C ASP A 21 20.70 3.88 -23.98
N GLY A 22 20.90 4.97 -23.23
CA GLY A 22 19.83 5.86 -22.78
C GLY A 22 19.34 5.61 -21.35
N ASP A 23 19.86 4.59 -20.65
CA ASP A 23 19.61 4.42 -19.22
C ASP A 23 20.19 5.58 -18.42
N MET A 24 19.48 6.01 -17.39
CA MET A 24 19.86 7.16 -16.57
C MET A 24 20.00 6.77 -15.10
N ARG A 25 20.73 7.57 -14.34
CA ARG A 25 20.82 7.46 -12.88
C ARG A 25 21.14 8.81 -12.24
N LEU A 26 20.82 8.92 -10.95
CA LEU A 26 21.29 10.00 -10.09
C LEU A 26 22.47 9.49 -9.26
N SER A 27 23.54 10.28 -9.20
CA SER A 27 24.76 9.95 -8.45
C SER A 27 25.11 11.04 -7.45
N ASP A 28 25.75 10.67 -6.35
CA ASP A 28 26.30 11.58 -5.32
C ASP A 28 25.28 12.52 -4.63
N GLY A 29 23.99 12.18 -4.69
CA GLY A 29 22.96 12.78 -3.82
C GLY A 29 22.96 12.21 -2.41
N ASN A 30 22.38 12.93 -1.44
CA ASN A 30 22.21 12.41 -0.08
C ASN A 30 21.03 11.43 0.03
N THR A 31 20.08 11.51 -0.92
CA THR A 31 18.91 10.65 -1.00
C THR A 31 18.77 10.06 -2.41
N PRO A 32 18.02 8.95 -2.60
CA PRO A 32 17.81 8.36 -3.92
C PRO A 32 17.06 9.27 -4.91
N SER A 33 16.38 10.32 -4.44
CA SER A 33 15.61 11.26 -5.25
C SER A 33 16.42 12.46 -5.73
N GLU A 34 17.71 12.56 -5.42
CA GLU A 34 18.54 13.69 -5.85
C GLU A 34 19.92 13.24 -6.33
N GLY A 35 20.55 14.03 -7.19
CA GLY A 35 21.94 13.79 -7.56
C GLY A 35 22.33 14.38 -8.91
N ARG A 36 23.60 14.18 -9.26
CA ARG A 36 24.14 14.45 -10.60
C ARG A 36 23.54 13.47 -11.61
N VAL A 37 23.12 14.00 -12.76
CA VAL A 37 22.52 13.19 -13.84
C VAL A 37 23.63 12.50 -14.64
N GLU A 38 23.57 11.18 -14.69
CA GLU A 38 24.42 10.37 -15.55
C GLU A 38 23.57 9.53 -16.51
N ILE A 39 24.05 9.37 -17.74
CA ILE A 39 23.40 8.61 -18.80
C ILE A 39 24.37 7.60 -19.42
N PHE A 40 23.88 6.41 -19.72
CA PHE A 40 24.66 5.32 -20.29
C PHE A 40 24.65 5.40 -21.82
N TYR A 41 25.83 5.28 -22.43
CA TYR A 41 25.97 5.23 -23.88
C TYR A 41 27.22 4.45 -24.27
N ARG A 42 27.05 3.44 -25.13
CA ARG A 42 28.11 2.59 -25.69
C ARG A 42 29.04 1.98 -24.64
N GLY A 43 28.46 1.40 -23.60
CA GLY A 43 29.21 0.62 -22.62
C GLY A 43 29.81 1.42 -21.47
N GLN A 44 29.55 2.72 -21.37
CA GLN A 44 30.06 3.56 -20.29
C GLN A 44 29.01 4.59 -19.82
N TRP A 45 29.04 4.90 -18.53
CA TRP A 45 28.31 6.02 -17.95
C TRP A 45 29.06 7.33 -18.21
N GLY A 46 28.33 8.42 -18.39
CA GLY A 46 28.90 9.77 -18.45
C GLY A 46 27.86 10.82 -18.04
N THR A 47 28.27 12.08 -17.98
CA THR A 47 27.49 13.18 -17.40
C THR A 47 26.69 13.95 -18.44
N VAL A 48 25.73 14.78 -18.01
CA VAL A 48 24.98 15.69 -18.87
C VAL A 48 25.41 17.13 -18.56
N CYS A 49 25.59 17.98 -19.56
CA CYS A 49 25.92 19.39 -19.34
C CYS A 49 24.70 20.21 -18.90
N ASP A 50 24.92 21.24 -18.09
CA ASP A 50 23.91 22.17 -17.59
C ASP A 50 23.50 23.30 -18.58
N ASN A 51 24.07 23.36 -19.78
CA ASN A 51 23.63 24.33 -20.78
C ASN A 51 22.20 24.01 -21.25
N LEU A 52 21.32 25.01 -21.17
CA LEU A 52 19.88 24.89 -21.43
C LEU A 52 19.13 23.92 -20.51
N TRP A 53 19.81 23.32 -19.53
CA TRP A 53 19.22 22.39 -18.58
C TRP A 53 18.12 23.07 -17.76
N ASP A 54 16.89 22.60 -17.90
CA ASP A 54 15.74 23.16 -17.21
C ASP A 54 14.92 22.10 -16.46
N LEU A 55 13.84 22.57 -15.82
CA LEU A 55 12.94 21.70 -15.07
C LEU A 55 12.26 20.66 -15.96
N THR A 56 12.04 20.95 -17.23
CA THR A 56 11.43 20.04 -18.21
C THR A 56 12.35 18.86 -18.49
N ASP A 57 13.65 19.10 -18.64
CA ASP A 57 14.66 18.06 -18.82
C ASP A 57 14.83 17.20 -17.56
N ALA A 58 14.93 17.85 -16.40
CA ALA A 58 14.99 17.15 -15.11
C ALA A 58 13.73 16.30 -14.87
N SER A 59 12.55 16.75 -15.33
CA SER A 59 11.30 16.01 -15.23
C SER A 59 11.33 14.71 -16.04
N VAL A 60 11.98 14.70 -17.21
CA VAL A 60 12.20 13.48 -18.00
C VAL A 60 13.08 12.49 -17.22
N VAL A 61 14.16 12.95 -16.60
CA VAL A 61 15.03 12.12 -15.76
C VAL A 61 14.25 11.53 -14.59
N CYS A 62 13.60 12.38 -13.79
CA CYS A 62 12.87 11.94 -12.61
C CYS A 62 11.76 10.95 -12.97
N ARG A 63 11.01 11.19 -14.05
CA ARG A 63 9.97 10.25 -14.49
C ARG A 63 10.54 8.92 -14.97
N ALA A 64 11.63 8.94 -15.74
CA ALA A 64 12.29 7.73 -16.23
C ALA A 64 12.86 6.89 -15.08
N LEU A 65 13.29 7.54 -14.00
CA LEU A 65 13.76 6.90 -12.77
C LEU A 65 12.63 6.48 -11.81
N GLY A 66 11.37 6.66 -12.23
CA GLY A 66 10.22 6.21 -11.47
C GLY A 66 9.77 7.17 -10.38
N PHE A 67 10.03 8.47 -10.49
CA PHE A 67 9.43 9.52 -9.65
C PHE A 67 8.27 10.21 -10.38
N THR A 68 7.39 10.88 -9.63
CA THR A 68 6.26 11.62 -10.22
C THR A 68 6.73 12.79 -11.08
N ASN A 69 7.64 13.62 -10.55
CA ASN A 69 8.19 14.75 -11.30
C ASN A 69 9.55 15.24 -10.74
N ALA A 70 10.18 16.21 -11.41
CA ALA A 70 11.29 16.98 -10.83
C ALA A 70 10.76 18.18 -10.01
N THR A 71 11.43 18.46 -8.89
CA THR A 71 11.24 19.70 -8.13
C THR A 71 12.29 20.74 -8.48
N GLU A 72 13.52 20.31 -8.82
CA GLU A 72 14.62 21.21 -9.17
C GLU A 72 15.48 20.65 -10.30
N ALA A 73 15.95 21.56 -11.16
CA ALA A 73 16.98 21.33 -12.17
C ALA A 73 18.20 22.17 -11.79
N LEU A 74 19.24 21.51 -11.29
CA LEU A 74 20.44 22.18 -10.78
C LEU A 74 21.59 22.05 -11.77
N GLY A 75 22.38 23.09 -11.92
CA GLY A 75 23.62 23.10 -12.71
C GLY A 75 24.85 23.27 -11.83
N GLY A 76 25.99 23.56 -12.45
CA GLY A 76 27.22 23.93 -11.74
C GLY A 76 27.81 22.82 -10.88
N ALA A 77 27.53 21.55 -11.21
CA ALA A 77 27.96 20.39 -10.43
C ALA A 77 27.50 20.42 -8.97
N ALA A 78 26.21 20.70 -8.73
CA ALA A 78 25.63 20.87 -7.39
C ALA A 78 25.86 19.67 -6.46
N PHE A 79 25.84 18.45 -7.01
CA PHE A 79 26.16 17.20 -6.29
C PHE A 79 27.61 16.72 -6.56
N GLY A 80 28.50 17.66 -6.87
CA GLY A 80 29.89 17.40 -7.18
C GLY A 80 30.14 17.04 -8.65
N PRO A 81 31.38 17.29 -9.14
CA PRO A 81 31.74 17.02 -10.53
C PRO A 81 31.80 15.52 -10.78
N GLY A 82 31.28 15.09 -11.93
CA GLY A 82 31.41 13.71 -12.38
C GLY A 82 32.78 13.40 -12.95
N THR A 83 32.87 12.20 -13.55
CA THR A 83 34.08 11.72 -14.21
C THR A 83 33.72 11.06 -15.53
N GLY A 84 34.67 11.03 -16.48
CA GLY A 84 34.47 10.44 -17.80
C GLY A 84 33.95 11.44 -18.83
N PRO A 85 33.24 11.00 -19.87
CA PRO A 85 32.76 11.90 -20.91
C PRO A 85 31.49 12.65 -20.50
N VAL A 86 31.33 13.87 -21.00
CA VAL A 86 30.04 14.56 -21.04
C VAL A 86 29.28 14.03 -22.25
N MET A 87 28.18 13.32 -22.01
CA MET A 87 27.43 12.56 -23.00
C MET A 87 26.50 13.43 -23.84
N LEU A 88 25.81 14.38 -23.21
CA LEU A 88 24.82 15.25 -23.83
C LEU A 88 25.02 16.71 -23.39
N ASP A 89 24.65 17.64 -24.27
CA ASP A 89 24.79 19.09 -24.10
C ASP A 89 23.69 19.79 -24.91
N GLU A 90 23.26 20.97 -24.43
CA GLU A 90 22.09 21.71 -24.92
C GLU A 90 20.87 20.79 -25.09
N VAL A 91 20.54 20.06 -24.01
CA VAL A 91 19.39 19.15 -24.01
C VAL A 91 18.12 20.00 -23.94
N GLU A 92 17.17 19.71 -24.83
CA GLU A 92 15.87 20.37 -24.89
C GLU A 92 14.79 19.31 -25.06
N CYS A 93 14.17 18.93 -23.93
CA CYS A 93 13.04 18.02 -23.87
C CYS A 93 11.70 18.76 -23.97
N THR A 94 10.67 18.05 -24.46
CA THR A 94 9.25 18.49 -24.36
C THR A 94 8.62 18.10 -23.03
N GLY A 95 9.30 17.27 -22.23
CA GLY A 95 8.86 16.78 -20.93
C GLY A 95 8.08 15.48 -21.00
N THR A 96 7.91 14.88 -22.19
CA THR A 96 7.11 13.64 -22.41
C THR A 96 7.96 12.45 -22.87
N GLU A 97 9.24 12.68 -23.11
CA GLU A 97 10.20 11.69 -23.57
C GLU A 97 10.43 10.58 -22.52
N PRO A 98 10.70 9.34 -22.96
CA PRO A 98 11.02 8.25 -22.05
C PRO A 98 12.46 8.30 -21.52
N SER A 99 13.38 9.00 -22.20
CA SER A 99 14.77 9.22 -21.80
C SER A 99 15.31 10.51 -22.42
N LEU A 100 16.35 11.09 -21.84
CA LEU A 100 17.08 12.22 -22.46
C LEU A 100 17.68 11.85 -23.83
N ALA A 101 17.90 10.56 -24.10
CA ALA A 101 18.30 10.05 -25.40
C ALA A 101 17.31 10.40 -26.54
N ASN A 102 16.04 10.69 -26.18
CA ASN A 102 14.97 11.03 -27.11
C ASN A 102 14.72 12.54 -27.22
N CYS A 103 15.41 13.36 -26.42
CA CYS A 103 15.31 14.81 -26.48
C CYS A 103 16.20 15.38 -27.58
N THR A 104 15.91 16.62 -27.99
CA THR A 104 16.81 17.33 -28.91
C THR A 104 18.09 17.69 -28.15
N SER A 105 19.25 17.53 -28.78
CA SER A 105 20.55 17.89 -28.21
C SER A 105 21.58 18.11 -29.32
N LEU A 106 22.79 18.56 -28.97
CA LEU A 106 23.92 18.61 -29.93
C LEU A 106 24.33 17.23 -30.45
N GLY A 107 23.87 16.16 -29.80
CA GLY A 107 24.15 14.76 -30.10
C GLY A 107 25.23 14.16 -29.18
N TRP A 108 25.26 12.83 -29.12
CA TRP A 108 26.14 12.08 -28.22
C TRP A 108 27.62 12.47 -28.33
N LEU A 109 28.25 12.67 -27.17
CA LEU A 109 29.68 13.01 -26.99
C LEU A 109 30.10 14.32 -27.65
N LYS A 110 29.14 15.20 -27.96
CA LYS A 110 29.40 16.53 -28.53
C LYS A 110 29.12 17.60 -27.48
N SER A 111 30.13 17.83 -26.62
CA SER A 111 30.08 18.89 -25.61
C SER A 111 31.44 19.55 -25.47
N ARG A 112 31.45 20.81 -25.03
CA ARG A 112 32.66 21.52 -24.57
C ARG A 112 32.64 21.78 -23.07
N CYS A 113 31.65 21.24 -22.36
CA CYS A 113 31.49 21.43 -20.94
C CYS A 113 32.58 20.73 -20.16
N ARG A 114 32.90 21.32 -19.01
CA ARG A 114 33.74 20.70 -17.98
C ARG A 114 32.83 20.12 -16.91
N HIS A 115 33.33 19.20 -16.10
CA HIS A 115 32.55 18.64 -14.99
C HIS A 115 32.13 19.65 -13.90
N SER A 116 32.64 20.88 -13.93
CA SER A 116 32.08 21.98 -13.13
C SER A 116 30.72 22.49 -13.65
N GLN A 117 30.25 21.95 -14.76
CA GLN A 117 29.01 22.30 -15.47
C GLN A 117 28.11 21.05 -15.62
N ASP A 118 28.29 20.04 -14.77
CA ASP A 118 27.43 18.86 -14.82
C ASP A 118 26.04 19.21 -14.26
N ALA A 119 25.02 18.77 -14.99
CA ALA A 119 23.62 18.88 -14.63
C ALA A 119 23.25 17.91 -13.50
N SER A 120 22.23 18.31 -12.75
CA SER A 120 21.73 17.63 -11.56
C SER A 120 20.21 17.77 -11.49
N ALA A 121 19.56 16.81 -10.86
CA ALA A 121 18.11 16.80 -10.67
C ALA A 121 17.75 16.50 -9.22
N VAL A 122 16.67 17.11 -8.76
CA VAL A 122 15.98 16.76 -7.52
C VAL A 122 14.56 16.36 -7.90
N CYS A 123 14.18 15.15 -7.52
CA CYS A 123 12.89 14.55 -7.81
C CYS A 123 11.94 14.66 -6.62
N THR A 124 10.64 14.56 -6.90
CA THR A 124 9.64 14.39 -5.84
C THR A 124 9.93 13.11 -5.06
N ASN A 125 9.75 13.12 -3.73
CA ASN A 125 9.88 11.91 -2.90
C ASN A 125 8.80 10.84 -3.20
N GLU A 126 7.77 11.18 -3.98
CA GLU A 126 6.80 10.24 -4.50
C GLU A 126 7.41 9.42 -5.65
N THR A 127 7.65 8.12 -5.39
CA THR A 127 7.92 7.17 -6.46
C THR A 127 6.61 6.82 -7.16
N ARG A 128 6.65 6.76 -8.48
CA ARG A 128 5.62 6.18 -9.34
C ARG A 128 5.67 4.66 -9.19
N SER A 129 5.33 4.14 -8.02
CA SER A 129 5.12 2.70 -7.78
C SER A 129 3.89 2.25 -8.60
N THR A 130 4.13 2.09 -9.90
CA THR A 130 3.15 1.62 -10.86
C THR A 130 3.25 0.12 -10.89
N HIS A 131 2.25 -0.54 -10.32
CA HIS A 131 2.14 -1.98 -10.30
C HIS A 131 1.25 -2.41 -11.46
N THR A 132 1.74 -3.33 -12.29
CA THR A 132 0.98 -3.81 -13.45
C THR A 132 0.33 -5.14 -13.14
N LEU A 133 -0.99 -5.23 -13.26
CA LEU A 133 -1.70 -6.50 -13.38
C LEU A 133 -1.63 -6.92 -14.84
N ASP A 134 -0.96 -8.03 -15.13
CA ASP A 134 -0.85 -8.57 -16.48
C ASP A 134 -1.38 -10.01 -16.49
N LEU A 135 -2.51 -10.21 -17.17
CA LEU A 135 -3.17 -11.50 -17.36
C LEU A 135 -3.37 -11.76 -18.87
N SER A 136 -2.51 -11.16 -19.70
CA SER A 136 -2.65 -11.10 -21.16
C SER A 136 -1.92 -12.21 -21.91
N ASP A 137 -1.34 -13.19 -21.21
CA ASP A 137 -0.47 -14.24 -21.76
C ASP A 137 -1.06 -15.00 -22.98
N GLU A 138 -2.38 -14.96 -23.16
CA GLU A 138 -3.10 -15.62 -24.26
C GLU A 138 -3.97 -14.67 -25.13
N LEU A 139 -3.90 -13.35 -24.92
CA LEU A 139 -4.76 -12.37 -25.61
C LEU A 139 -4.01 -11.57 -26.68
N PRO A 140 -4.56 -11.45 -27.91
CA PRO A 140 -3.98 -10.59 -28.92
C PRO A 140 -4.02 -9.12 -28.50
N THR A 141 -2.88 -8.43 -28.58
CA THR A 141 -2.78 -6.96 -28.42
C THR A 141 -3.72 -6.19 -29.35
N ALA A 142 -4.17 -6.82 -30.45
CA ALA A 142 -5.19 -6.30 -31.35
C ALA A 142 -6.53 -5.99 -30.65
N LEU A 143 -6.90 -6.69 -29.58
CA LEU A 143 -8.15 -6.42 -28.85
C LEU A 143 -8.13 -5.07 -28.13
N GLU A 144 -6.97 -4.67 -27.61
CA GLU A 144 -6.76 -3.35 -27.01
C GLU A 144 -6.92 -2.24 -28.06
N GLN A 145 -6.34 -2.44 -29.25
CA GLN A 145 -6.46 -1.50 -30.37
C GLN A 145 -7.91 -1.36 -30.86
N ILE A 146 -8.70 -2.44 -30.83
CA ILE A 146 -10.12 -2.40 -31.17
C ILE A 146 -10.88 -1.48 -30.21
N PHE A 147 -10.64 -1.60 -28.89
CA PHE A 147 -11.24 -0.67 -27.93
C PHE A 147 -10.77 0.77 -28.17
N ASP A 148 -9.46 0.99 -28.34
CA ASP A 148 -8.92 2.33 -28.51
C ASP A 148 -9.41 3.03 -29.78
N SER A 149 -9.74 2.26 -30.83
CA SER A 149 -10.30 2.79 -32.07
C SER A 149 -11.68 3.45 -31.88
N GLN A 150 -12.47 3.01 -30.89
CA GLN A 150 -13.85 3.45 -30.65
C GLN A 150 -14.76 3.34 -31.90
N MET A 151 -14.50 2.36 -32.78
CA MET A 151 -15.24 2.13 -34.03
C MET A 151 -15.89 0.74 -34.05
N GLY A 152 -17.02 0.59 -34.74
CA GLY A 152 -17.66 -0.72 -34.95
C GLY A 152 -18.43 -1.29 -33.74
N CYS A 153 -18.74 -0.45 -32.76
CA CYS A 153 -19.36 -0.85 -31.50
C CYS A 153 -20.85 -1.21 -31.64
N ASP A 154 -21.28 -2.25 -30.93
CA ASP A 154 -22.68 -2.63 -30.76
C ASP A 154 -23.22 -2.37 -29.34
N LEU A 155 -22.38 -1.80 -28.46
CA LEU A 155 -22.68 -1.45 -27.09
C LEU A 155 -22.22 -0.02 -26.77
N SER A 156 -23.06 0.74 -26.07
CA SER A 156 -22.72 2.04 -25.50
C SER A 156 -22.66 1.95 -23.97
N ILE A 157 -21.56 2.36 -23.37
CA ILE A 157 -21.40 2.44 -21.92
C ILE A 157 -21.54 3.91 -21.54
N ARG A 158 -22.61 4.27 -20.84
CA ARG A 158 -22.84 5.63 -20.32
C ARG A 158 -22.42 5.70 -18.87
N VAL A 159 -21.43 6.53 -18.58
CA VAL A 159 -20.93 6.75 -17.23
C VAL A 159 -21.64 7.96 -16.65
N ARG A 160 -22.20 7.82 -15.46
CA ARG A 160 -22.84 8.87 -14.69
C ARG A 160 -22.05 9.11 -13.41
N VAL A 161 -21.80 10.38 -13.11
CA VAL A 161 -21.16 10.77 -11.87
C VAL A 161 -22.21 10.78 -10.75
N ARG A 162 -21.93 10.14 -9.61
CA ARG A 162 -22.82 10.18 -8.45
C ARG A 162 -23.02 11.62 -7.98
N ASP A 163 -24.25 11.95 -7.60
CA ASP A 163 -24.65 13.26 -7.06
C ASP A 163 -24.52 14.47 -8.01
N GLN A 164 -24.28 14.25 -9.31
CA GLN A 164 -24.29 15.30 -10.33
C GLN A 164 -25.19 14.94 -11.51
N GLN A 165 -26.01 15.90 -11.98
CA GLN A 165 -26.83 15.76 -13.19
C GLN A 165 -26.04 15.94 -14.50
N GLN A 166 -24.73 16.11 -14.43
CA GLN A 166 -23.88 16.40 -15.58
C GLN A 166 -23.70 15.16 -16.47
N GLU A 167 -23.64 15.39 -17.79
CA GLU A 167 -23.29 14.35 -18.77
C GLU A 167 -21.89 13.82 -18.45
N GLY A 168 -21.80 12.54 -18.09
CA GLY A 168 -20.52 11.90 -17.86
C GLY A 168 -19.88 11.42 -19.16
N LEU A 169 -19.12 10.33 -19.08
CA LEU A 169 -18.37 9.79 -20.21
C LEU A 169 -19.20 8.75 -20.96
N ASP A 170 -19.37 8.91 -22.26
CA ASP A 170 -19.95 7.87 -23.13
C ASP A 170 -18.84 7.13 -23.88
N LEU A 171 -18.77 5.82 -23.66
CA LEU A 171 -17.78 4.95 -24.28
C LEU A 171 -18.42 3.99 -25.27
N CYS A 172 -17.71 3.77 -26.37
CA CYS A 172 -18.03 2.81 -27.41
C CYS A 172 -17.44 1.45 -27.04
N ALA A 173 -18.25 0.38 -27.06
CA ALA A 173 -17.82 -0.95 -26.66
C ALA A 173 -18.42 -2.08 -27.52
N HIS A 174 -17.87 -3.29 -27.34
CA HIS A 174 -18.19 -4.48 -28.12
C HIS A 174 -18.74 -5.56 -27.20
N ARG A 175 -20.01 -5.89 -27.37
CA ARG A 175 -20.72 -6.85 -26.52
C ARG A 175 -20.09 -8.24 -26.60
N LEU A 176 -19.69 -8.69 -27.80
CA LEU A 176 -19.06 -10.00 -27.97
C LEU A 176 -17.77 -10.12 -27.14
N ILE A 177 -16.90 -9.11 -27.22
CA ILE A 177 -15.61 -9.10 -26.50
C ILE A 177 -15.86 -9.06 -24.99
N LEU A 178 -16.66 -8.11 -24.52
CA LEU A 178 -16.96 -8.01 -23.09
C LEU A 178 -17.68 -9.27 -22.55
N SER A 179 -18.59 -9.88 -23.32
CA SER A 179 -19.30 -11.09 -22.88
C SER A 179 -18.39 -12.32 -22.78
N SER A 180 -17.25 -12.31 -23.48
CA SER A 180 -16.25 -13.37 -23.40
C SER A 180 -15.37 -13.27 -22.16
N ASN A 181 -15.32 -12.10 -21.52
CA ASN A 181 -14.55 -11.89 -20.30
C ASN A 181 -15.44 -12.13 -19.06
N PRO A 182 -15.13 -13.12 -18.21
CA PRO A 182 -15.96 -13.43 -17.04
C PRO A 182 -16.06 -12.28 -16.04
N GLU A 183 -15.02 -11.44 -15.93
CA GLU A 183 -15.00 -10.28 -15.01
C GLU A 183 -15.82 -9.09 -15.52
N ALA A 184 -16.25 -9.11 -16.79
CA ALA A 184 -17.11 -8.07 -17.35
C ALA A 184 -18.61 -8.41 -17.25
N GLN A 185 -18.98 -9.62 -16.80
CA GLN A 185 -20.37 -10.08 -16.80
C GLN A 185 -21.29 -9.22 -15.91
N ALA A 186 -20.76 -8.72 -14.79
CA ALA A 186 -21.50 -7.88 -13.87
C ALA A 186 -21.66 -6.42 -14.34
N LEU A 187 -21.10 -6.05 -15.51
CA LEU A 187 -21.42 -4.76 -16.16
C LEU A 187 -22.88 -4.66 -16.58
N TRP A 188 -23.52 -5.79 -16.94
CA TRP A 188 -24.93 -5.80 -17.36
C TRP A 188 -25.85 -6.10 -16.17
N LYS A 189 -26.58 -5.07 -15.72
CA LYS A 189 -27.75 -5.27 -14.85
C LYS A 189 -28.98 -5.73 -15.64
N GLU A 190 -29.11 -5.25 -16.88
CA GLU A 190 -30.19 -5.61 -17.80
C GLU A 190 -29.64 -5.84 -19.22
N PRO A 191 -30.20 -6.80 -19.99
CA PRO A 191 -29.79 -7.04 -21.37
C PRO A 191 -30.20 -5.85 -22.27
N GLY A 192 -29.22 -5.22 -22.93
CA GLY A 192 -29.49 -4.07 -23.80
C GLY A 192 -28.27 -3.62 -24.62
N ARG A 193 -28.50 -2.63 -25.49
CA ARG A 193 -27.45 -1.94 -26.25
C ARG A 193 -26.76 -0.83 -25.46
N THR A 194 -27.22 -0.56 -24.24
CA THR A 194 -26.65 0.44 -23.36
C THR A 194 -26.42 -0.15 -21.98
N VAL A 195 -25.21 0.01 -21.46
CA VAL A 195 -24.86 -0.19 -20.05
C VAL A 195 -24.74 1.17 -19.39
N THR A 196 -25.31 1.33 -18.20
CA THR A 196 -25.13 2.55 -17.39
C THR A 196 -24.27 2.23 -16.18
N MET A 197 -23.18 2.98 -16.03
CA MET A 197 -22.29 2.90 -14.89
C MET A 197 -22.46 4.14 -14.02
N GLU A 198 -22.52 3.96 -12.72
CA GLU A 198 -22.44 5.03 -11.72
C GLU A 198 -21.05 5.01 -11.08
N VAL A 199 -20.39 6.16 -11.06
CA VAL A 199 -19.00 6.30 -10.61
C VAL A 199 -18.86 7.56 -9.76
N ASP A 200 -18.02 7.51 -8.73
CA ASP A 200 -17.68 8.69 -7.93
C ASP A 200 -16.87 9.68 -8.78
N ALA A 201 -17.02 11.00 -8.57
CA ALA A 201 -16.35 12.01 -9.39
C ALA A 201 -14.83 11.85 -9.44
N GLU A 202 -14.21 11.48 -8.32
CA GLU A 202 -12.77 11.21 -8.20
C GLU A 202 -12.28 10.04 -9.09
N CYS A 203 -13.16 9.10 -9.43
CA CYS A 203 -12.81 7.90 -10.19
C CYS A 203 -13.12 8.01 -11.67
N LEU A 204 -13.75 9.11 -12.13
CA LEU A 204 -14.04 9.33 -13.53
C LEU A 204 -12.80 9.22 -14.46
N PRO A 205 -11.61 9.75 -14.11
CA PRO A 205 -10.44 9.70 -14.98
C PRO A 205 -9.96 8.28 -15.30
N VAL A 206 -10.19 7.31 -14.42
CA VAL A 206 -9.70 5.93 -14.57
C VAL A 206 -10.71 4.98 -15.23
N VAL A 207 -11.93 5.43 -15.51
CA VAL A 207 -13.00 4.57 -16.06
C VAL A 207 -12.63 4.02 -17.43
N ARG A 208 -12.00 4.82 -18.29
CA ARG A 208 -11.56 4.35 -19.62
C ARG A 208 -10.59 3.18 -19.49
N ASP A 209 -9.62 3.29 -18.59
CA ASP A 209 -8.61 2.24 -18.36
C ASP A 209 -9.24 1.00 -17.73
N PHE A 210 -10.20 1.17 -16.83
CA PHE A 210 -10.98 0.06 -16.26
C PHE A 210 -11.76 -0.72 -17.33
N ILE A 211 -12.39 -0.03 -18.29
CA ILE A 211 -13.07 -0.72 -19.39
C ILE A 211 -12.06 -1.36 -20.35
N ARG A 212 -10.95 -0.68 -20.63
CA ARG A 212 -9.85 -1.19 -21.47
C ARG A 212 -9.26 -2.48 -20.91
N TYR A 213 -9.16 -2.60 -19.58
CA TYR A 213 -8.72 -3.83 -18.90
C TYR A 213 -9.55 -5.06 -19.30
N PHE A 214 -10.85 -4.92 -19.59
CA PHE A 214 -11.64 -6.07 -20.04
C PHE A 214 -11.28 -6.57 -21.45
N TYR A 215 -10.58 -5.75 -22.24
CA TYR A 215 -10.08 -6.11 -23.57
C TYR A 215 -8.64 -6.60 -23.51
N SER A 216 -7.77 -5.88 -22.81
CA SER A 216 -6.33 -6.16 -22.75
C SER A 216 -5.95 -7.19 -21.69
N ARG A 217 -6.79 -7.37 -20.65
CA ARG A 217 -6.45 -8.09 -19.40
C ARG A 217 -5.16 -7.57 -18.75
N ARG A 218 -4.81 -6.32 -19.04
CA ARG A 218 -3.60 -5.64 -18.56
C ARG A 218 -3.94 -4.25 -18.07
N LEU A 219 -3.51 -3.91 -16.86
CA LEU A 219 -3.78 -2.62 -16.24
C LEU A 219 -2.61 -2.17 -15.36
N ALA A 220 -2.18 -0.93 -15.57
CA ALA A 220 -1.22 -0.26 -14.69
C ALA A 220 -1.96 0.46 -13.56
N VAL A 221 -1.58 0.18 -12.32
CA VAL A 221 -2.19 0.73 -11.11
C VAL A 221 -1.13 1.50 -10.33
N SER A 222 -1.41 2.76 -10.02
CA SER A 222 -0.60 3.62 -9.14
C SER A 222 -1.27 3.77 -7.77
N LEU A 223 -0.53 4.24 -6.75
CA LEU A 223 -1.11 4.55 -5.43
C LEU A 223 -2.32 5.50 -5.51
N THR A 224 -2.27 6.49 -6.41
CA THR A 224 -3.35 7.47 -6.62
C THR A 224 -4.58 6.90 -7.31
N SER A 225 -4.42 5.90 -8.17
CA SER A 225 -5.51 5.30 -8.95
C SER A 225 -6.06 4.01 -8.34
N MET A 226 -5.28 3.35 -7.47
CA MET A 226 -5.59 2.07 -6.84
C MET A 226 -6.96 2.05 -6.16
N LYS A 227 -7.27 3.08 -5.36
CA LYS A 227 -8.57 3.18 -4.67
C LYS A 227 -9.73 3.18 -5.66
N CYS A 228 -9.60 3.91 -6.76
CA CYS A 228 -10.64 3.97 -7.77
C CYS A 228 -10.78 2.69 -8.58
N PHE A 229 -9.68 2.04 -8.95
CA PHE A 229 -9.74 0.72 -9.58
C PHE A 229 -10.35 -0.33 -8.66
N HIS A 230 -10.00 -0.34 -7.38
CA HIS A 230 -10.63 -1.21 -6.40
C HIS A 230 -12.14 -0.98 -6.28
N LYS A 231 -12.57 0.29 -6.16
CA LYS A 231 -14.01 0.66 -6.10
C LYS A 231 -14.77 0.18 -7.34
N LEU A 232 -14.22 0.43 -8.53
CA LEU A 232 -14.84 0.01 -9.80
C LEU A 232 -14.88 -1.52 -9.91
N ALA A 233 -13.79 -2.19 -9.56
CA ALA A 233 -13.71 -3.63 -9.58
C ALA A 233 -14.72 -4.29 -8.63
N SER A 234 -14.86 -3.76 -7.41
CA SER A 234 -15.88 -4.18 -6.44
C SER A 234 -17.30 -3.94 -6.96
N ALA A 235 -17.59 -2.75 -7.51
CA ALA A 235 -18.92 -2.38 -7.97
C ALA A 235 -19.40 -3.16 -9.22
N TYR A 236 -18.46 -3.55 -10.09
CA TYR A 236 -18.74 -4.19 -11.38
C TYR A 236 -18.19 -5.62 -11.48
N GLY A 237 -17.81 -6.24 -10.36
CA GLY A 237 -17.51 -7.67 -10.25
C GLY A 237 -16.19 -8.14 -10.86
N ALA A 238 -15.20 -7.25 -11.04
CA ALA A 238 -13.87 -7.62 -11.51
C ALA A 238 -13.00 -8.15 -10.35
N GLN A 239 -13.24 -9.38 -9.93
CA GLN A 239 -12.66 -9.97 -8.72
C GLN A 239 -11.13 -10.05 -8.71
N GLN A 240 -10.48 -10.32 -9.84
CA GLN A 240 -9.02 -10.45 -9.90
C GLN A 240 -8.37 -9.07 -9.80
N LEU A 241 -8.92 -8.07 -10.50
CA LEU A 241 -8.49 -6.69 -10.35
C LEU A 241 -8.73 -6.17 -8.92
N GLN A 242 -9.89 -6.47 -8.33
CA GLN A 242 -10.19 -6.12 -6.95
C GLN A 242 -9.16 -6.73 -5.99
N SER A 243 -8.89 -8.03 -6.11
CA SER A 243 -7.91 -8.75 -5.27
C SER A 243 -6.48 -8.21 -5.45
N PHE A 244 -6.10 -7.87 -6.69
CA PHE A 244 -4.80 -7.26 -6.97
C PHE A 244 -4.67 -5.89 -6.29
N CYS A 245 -5.67 -5.01 -6.45
CA CYS A 245 -5.67 -3.71 -5.76
C CYS A 245 -5.73 -3.87 -4.22
N ALA A 246 -6.47 -4.86 -3.71
CA ALA A 246 -6.51 -5.19 -2.28
C ALA A 246 -5.11 -5.56 -1.75
N GLY A 247 -4.37 -6.38 -2.51
CA GLY A 247 -2.98 -6.72 -2.19
C GLY A 247 -2.05 -5.50 -2.23
N LEU A 248 -2.23 -4.57 -3.16
CA LEU A 248 -1.41 -3.36 -3.21
C LEU A 248 -1.65 -2.41 -2.04
N PHE A 249 -2.84 -2.42 -1.42
CA PHE A 249 -3.06 -1.65 -0.19
C PHE A 249 -2.14 -2.10 0.97
N THR A 250 -1.63 -3.34 0.95
CA THR A 250 -0.66 -3.77 1.98
C THR A 250 0.69 -3.07 1.85
N ILE A 251 0.98 -2.43 0.71
CA ILE A 251 2.19 -1.60 0.52
C ILE A 251 2.03 -0.26 1.25
N LEU A 252 0.80 0.25 1.37
CA LEU A 252 0.52 1.52 2.06
C LEU A 252 0.44 1.39 3.59
N LEU A 253 0.05 0.23 4.10
CA LEU A 253 -0.11 -0.02 5.54
C LEU A 253 1.15 0.22 6.40
N PRO A 254 2.37 -0.17 5.99
CA PRO A 254 3.57 -0.07 6.83
C PRO A 254 4.15 1.34 6.95
N GLU A 255 3.73 2.29 6.10
CA GLU A 255 4.41 3.59 5.96
C GLU A 255 3.85 4.69 6.90
N ASP A 256 2.72 4.45 7.57
CA ASP A 256 2.05 5.46 8.40
C ASP A 256 2.29 5.24 9.91
N PRO A 257 3.17 6.04 10.56
CA PRO A 257 3.41 5.92 12.00
C PRO A 257 2.22 6.41 12.85
N SER A 258 1.27 7.16 12.28
CA SER A 258 0.10 7.68 13.00
C SER A 258 -1.04 6.68 13.15
N PHE A 259 -1.01 5.58 12.37
CA PHE A 259 -2.09 4.59 12.25
C PHE A 259 -3.43 5.13 11.70
N GLN A 260 -3.49 6.37 11.18
CA GLN A 260 -4.71 6.89 10.55
C GLN A 260 -5.03 6.16 9.23
N THR A 261 -4.02 5.95 8.39
CA THR A 261 -4.18 5.32 7.07
C THR A 261 -4.72 3.89 7.17
N PRO A 262 -4.21 3.01 8.06
CA PRO A 262 -4.82 1.70 8.32
C PRO A 262 -6.29 1.76 8.78
N LEU A 263 -6.66 2.74 9.62
CA LEU A 263 -8.04 2.88 10.12
C LEU A 263 -8.99 3.40 9.04
N ASP A 264 -8.54 4.37 8.25
CA ASP A 264 -9.28 4.88 7.09
C ASP A 264 -9.49 3.79 6.04
N LEU A 265 -8.46 2.95 5.82
CA LEU A 265 -8.55 1.82 4.93
C LEU A 265 -9.52 0.75 5.44
N TYR A 266 -9.54 0.47 6.74
CA TYR A 266 -10.53 -0.42 7.35
C TYR A 266 -11.96 0.13 7.20
N ALA A 267 -12.16 1.42 7.45
CA ALA A 267 -13.46 2.07 7.24
C ALA A 267 -13.90 1.98 5.77
N TYR A 268 -12.96 2.16 4.84
CA TYR A 268 -13.19 1.96 3.40
C TYR A 268 -13.54 0.51 3.04
N ALA A 269 -12.87 -0.49 3.65
CA ALA A 269 -13.17 -1.90 3.45
C ALA A 269 -14.61 -2.23 3.87
N LEU A 270 -15.05 -1.72 5.03
CA LEU A 270 -16.43 -1.88 5.50
C LEU A 270 -17.44 -1.20 4.56
N ALA A 271 -17.13 0.01 4.08
CA ALA A 271 -17.99 0.75 3.15
C ALA A 271 -18.15 0.02 1.81
N THR A 272 -17.10 -0.66 1.34
CA THR A 272 -17.11 -1.45 0.10
C THR A 272 -17.52 -2.91 0.29
N ARG A 273 -17.73 -3.34 1.55
CA ARG A 273 -18.05 -4.74 1.93
C ARG A 273 -17.02 -5.72 1.38
N ASP A 274 -15.74 -5.36 1.45
CA ASP A 274 -14.64 -6.20 1.01
C ASP A 274 -14.06 -6.99 2.19
N PRO A 275 -14.41 -8.29 2.34
CA PRO A 275 -13.95 -9.09 3.47
C PRO A 275 -12.45 -9.40 3.41
N VAL A 276 -11.83 -9.37 2.22
CA VAL A 276 -10.40 -9.63 2.05
C VAL A 276 -9.61 -8.43 2.54
N LEU A 277 -9.99 -7.24 2.11
CA LEU A 277 -9.36 -6.00 2.57
C LEU A 277 -9.60 -5.77 4.07
N GLU A 278 -10.81 -6.09 4.57
CA GLU A 278 -11.13 -6.02 6.00
C GLU A 278 -10.17 -6.89 6.83
N GLU A 279 -10.00 -8.18 6.46
CA GLU A 279 -9.09 -9.08 7.17
C GLU A 279 -7.64 -8.61 7.10
N LEU A 280 -7.18 -8.11 5.94
CA LEU A 280 -5.82 -7.56 5.80
C LEU A 280 -5.58 -6.39 6.76
N CYS A 281 -6.53 -5.46 6.87
CA CYS A 281 -6.45 -4.34 7.81
C CYS A 281 -6.45 -4.82 9.26
N VAL A 282 -7.38 -5.72 9.62
CA VAL A 282 -7.49 -6.29 10.97
C VAL A 282 -6.21 -7.04 11.35
N GLN A 283 -5.64 -7.81 10.41
CA GLN A 283 -4.42 -8.55 10.62
C GLN A 283 -3.23 -7.63 10.88
N PHE A 284 -3.07 -6.60 10.05
CA PHE A 284 -2.01 -5.61 10.21
C PHE A 284 -2.12 -4.89 11.57
N LEU A 285 -3.32 -4.44 11.93
CA LEU A 285 -3.57 -3.75 13.21
C LEU A 285 -3.33 -4.68 14.41
N ALA A 286 -3.69 -5.95 14.30
CA ALA A 286 -3.47 -6.92 15.38
C ALA A 286 -1.97 -7.24 15.59
N TRP A 287 -1.19 -7.32 14.52
CA TRP A 287 0.26 -7.57 14.61
C TRP A 287 1.06 -6.36 15.08
N ASN A 288 0.51 -5.16 14.90
CA ASN A 288 1.12 -3.92 15.35
C ASN A 288 0.33 -3.26 16.50
N PHE A 289 -0.42 -4.07 17.26
CA PHE A 289 -1.36 -3.54 18.25
C PHE A 289 -0.65 -2.79 19.39
N GLU A 290 0.53 -3.26 19.81
CA GLU A 290 1.37 -2.52 20.77
C GLU A 290 1.66 -1.09 20.30
N ALA A 291 2.10 -0.92 19.06
CA ALA A 291 2.37 0.39 18.48
C ALA A 291 1.08 1.21 18.32
N LEU A 292 -0.03 0.57 17.90
CA LEU A 292 -1.33 1.20 17.78
C LEU A 292 -1.80 1.81 19.12
N THR A 293 -1.63 1.11 20.25
CA THR A 293 -2.04 1.63 21.57
C THR A 293 -1.25 2.86 22.04
N GLN A 294 -0.10 3.12 21.43
CA GLN A 294 0.77 4.26 21.71
C GLN A 294 0.61 5.38 20.68
N ALA A 295 -0.12 5.13 19.59
CA ALA A 295 -0.29 6.08 18.49
C ALA A 295 -1.38 7.12 18.80
N GLU A 296 -1.28 8.29 18.16
CA GLU A 296 -2.27 9.36 18.27
C GLU A 296 -3.68 8.94 17.82
N ALA A 297 -3.77 7.94 16.93
CA ALA A 297 -5.05 7.42 16.46
C ALA A 297 -5.76 6.48 17.45
N TRP A 298 -5.11 6.07 18.55
CA TRP A 298 -5.70 5.11 19.51
C TRP A 298 -7.11 5.48 19.99
N PRO A 299 -7.40 6.74 20.41
CA PRO A 299 -8.75 7.12 20.83
C PRO A 299 -9.79 7.12 19.70
N ALA A 300 -9.34 7.23 18.45
CA ALA A 300 -10.20 7.22 17.28
C ALA A 300 -10.69 5.80 16.93
N VAL A 301 -10.00 4.75 17.39
CA VAL A 301 -10.31 3.34 17.08
C VAL A 301 -11.79 3.04 17.36
N PRO A 302 -12.55 2.54 16.35
CA PRO A 302 -13.95 2.17 16.54
C PRO A 302 -14.14 1.00 17.51
N MET A 303 -15.20 1.06 18.32
CA MET A 303 -15.51 0.00 19.30
C MET A 303 -15.66 -1.38 18.65
N ALA A 304 -16.34 -1.47 17.50
CA ALA A 304 -16.53 -2.72 16.77
C ALA A 304 -15.19 -3.33 16.31
N LEU A 305 -14.27 -2.49 15.83
CA LEU A 305 -12.93 -2.93 15.44
C LEU A 305 -12.13 -3.42 16.66
N LEU A 306 -12.19 -2.67 17.77
CA LEU A 306 -11.51 -3.07 19.00
C LEU A 306 -12.03 -4.42 19.52
N GLN A 307 -13.34 -4.68 19.44
CA GLN A 307 -13.91 -5.97 19.81
C GLN A 307 -13.38 -7.12 18.94
N VAL A 308 -13.25 -6.90 17.63
CA VAL A 308 -12.65 -7.87 16.70
C VAL A 308 -11.18 -8.11 17.06
N LEU A 309 -10.39 -7.06 17.25
CA LEU A 309 -8.96 -7.16 17.59
C LEU A 309 -8.75 -7.92 18.90
N LEU A 310 -9.50 -7.58 19.96
CA LEU A 310 -9.38 -8.25 21.26
C LEU A 310 -9.76 -9.74 21.20
N SER A 311 -10.62 -10.15 20.29
CA SER A 311 -10.96 -11.57 20.13
C SER A 311 -9.84 -12.42 19.49
N ARG A 312 -8.86 -11.79 18.81
CA ARG A 312 -7.84 -12.51 18.01
C ARG A 312 -6.73 -13.11 18.85
N SER A 313 -6.40 -14.38 18.62
CA SER A 313 -5.34 -15.10 19.35
C SER A 313 -3.92 -14.59 19.09
N GLU A 314 -3.73 -14.05 17.89
CA GLU A 314 -2.51 -13.56 17.28
C GLU A 314 -2.28 -12.06 17.51
N LEU A 315 -3.05 -11.46 18.44
CA LEU A 315 -2.86 -10.08 18.87
C LEU A 315 -1.50 -9.94 19.56
N VAL A 316 -0.66 -9.03 19.06
CA VAL A 316 0.70 -8.80 19.55
C VAL A 316 0.68 -7.66 20.57
N VAL A 317 0.95 -7.99 21.83
CA VAL A 317 0.87 -7.06 22.96
C VAL A 317 1.98 -7.33 23.98
N PRO A 318 2.41 -6.34 24.79
CA PRO A 318 3.40 -6.59 25.84
C PRO A 318 2.92 -7.60 26.88
N SER A 319 1.69 -7.43 27.36
CA SER A 319 1.03 -8.28 28.36
C SER A 319 -0.46 -8.00 28.36
N GLU A 320 -1.26 -8.88 28.99
CA GLU A 320 -2.69 -8.59 29.21
C GLU A 320 -2.90 -7.37 30.12
N LEU A 321 -1.96 -7.10 31.04
CA LEU A 321 -2.00 -5.88 31.86
C LEU A 321 -1.88 -4.64 30.96
N ALA A 322 -0.89 -4.61 30.07
CA ALA A 322 -0.68 -3.51 29.13
C ALA A 322 -1.93 -3.28 28.25
N LEU A 323 -2.52 -4.38 27.78
CA LEU A 323 -3.76 -4.36 27.02
C LEU A 323 -4.93 -3.76 27.81
N LEU A 324 -5.10 -4.17 29.07
CA LEU A 324 -6.13 -3.67 29.97
C LEU A 324 -5.92 -2.19 30.31
N THR A 325 -4.68 -1.75 30.51
CA THR A 325 -4.37 -0.33 30.73
C THR A 325 -4.62 0.53 29.49
N ALA A 326 -4.31 0.02 28.29
CA ALA A 326 -4.63 0.72 27.05
C ALA A 326 -6.14 0.86 26.85
N LEU A 327 -6.91 -0.17 27.22
CA LEU A 327 -8.38 -0.15 27.20
C LEU A 327 -8.96 0.84 28.21
N ASP A 328 -8.35 0.99 29.39
CA ASP A 328 -8.70 1.99 30.40
C ASP A 328 -8.59 3.41 29.83
N VAL A 329 -7.43 3.73 29.22
CA VAL A 329 -7.19 5.01 28.56
C VAL A 329 -8.19 5.26 27.43
N TRP A 330 -8.40 4.27 26.55
CA TRP A 330 -9.36 4.37 25.44
C TRP A 330 -10.78 4.63 25.95
N SER A 331 -11.21 3.95 27.01
CA SER A 331 -12.54 4.09 27.57
C SER A 331 -12.76 5.46 28.22
N GLN A 332 -11.73 6.06 28.82
CA GLN A 332 -11.83 7.41 29.40
C GLN A 332 -12.09 8.47 28.33
N GLU A 333 -11.44 8.35 27.17
CA GLU A 333 -11.61 9.28 26.07
C GLU A 333 -12.90 9.06 25.27
N LYS A 334 -13.21 7.80 24.94
CA LYS A 334 -14.37 7.48 24.09
C LYS A 334 -15.70 7.49 24.85
N GLN A 335 -15.67 7.25 26.16
CA GLN A 335 -16.84 7.15 27.05
C GLN A 335 -17.97 6.26 26.49
N PRO A 336 -17.67 5.01 26.09
CA PRO A 336 -18.67 4.12 25.53
C PRO A 336 -19.70 3.68 26.58
N PRO A 337 -20.87 3.15 26.15
CA PRO A 337 -21.85 2.58 27.05
C PRO A 337 -21.25 1.49 27.96
N ARG A 338 -21.70 1.45 29.22
CA ARG A 338 -21.23 0.49 30.24
C ARG A 338 -21.18 -0.96 29.74
N ARG A 339 -22.22 -1.41 29.03
CA ARG A 339 -22.34 -2.78 28.50
C ARG A 339 -21.24 -3.11 27.48
N ASP A 340 -20.84 -2.13 26.69
CA ASP A 340 -19.86 -2.34 25.63
C ASP A 340 -18.46 -2.47 26.23
N VAL A 341 -18.14 -1.65 27.25
CA VAL A 341 -16.91 -1.81 28.05
C VAL A 341 -16.84 -3.18 28.70
N GLU A 342 -17.93 -3.64 29.31
CA GLU A 342 -18.00 -4.98 29.91
C GLU A 342 -17.73 -6.06 28.85
N GLY A 343 -18.25 -5.90 27.64
CA GLY A 343 -17.96 -6.79 26.51
C GLY A 343 -16.50 -6.80 26.07
N LEU A 344 -15.81 -5.66 26.12
CA LEU A 344 -14.37 -5.56 25.81
C LEU A 344 -13.52 -6.17 26.94
N VAL A 345 -13.84 -5.87 28.20
CA VAL A 345 -13.14 -6.42 29.38
C VAL A 345 -13.30 -7.95 29.46
N GLU A 346 -14.43 -8.50 29.01
CA GLU A 346 -14.65 -9.94 28.94
C GLU A 346 -13.63 -10.65 28.02
N GLN A 347 -13.08 -9.96 27.01
CA GLN A 347 -12.07 -10.49 26.09
C GLN A 347 -10.63 -10.46 26.64
N ILE A 348 -10.41 -9.78 27.77
CA ILE A 348 -9.10 -9.72 28.43
C ILE A 348 -8.85 -11.03 29.20
N ARG A 349 -7.64 -11.57 29.06
CA ARG A 349 -7.27 -12.88 29.60
C ARG A 349 -6.63 -12.73 30.99
N PHE A 350 -7.44 -12.38 31.99
CA PHE A 350 -6.99 -12.22 33.39
C PHE A 350 -6.13 -13.39 33.92
N PRO A 351 -6.39 -14.68 33.58
CA PRO A 351 -5.52 -15.80 33.98
C PRO A 351 -4.08 -15.72 33.48
N MET A 352 -3.76 -14.86 32.51
CA MET A 352 -2.41 -14.63 32.00
C MET A 352 -1.70 -13.45 32.70
N MET A 353 -2.33 -12.83 33.70
CA MET A 353 -1.70 -11.80 34.55
C MET A 353 -1.16 -12.41 35.84
N LEU A 354 -0.04 -11.91 36.36
CA LEU A 354 0.50 -12.40 37.63
C LEU A 354 -0.45 -12.10 38.80
N PRO A 355 -0.51 -12.97 39.84
CA PRO A 355 -1.34 -12.73 41.02
C PRO A 355 -1.11 -11.38 41.69
N GLU A 356 0.14 -10.93 41.79
CA GLU A 356 0.51 -9.62 42.35
C GLU A 356 -0.16 -8.48 41.59
N VAL A 357 -0.09 -8.52 40.26
CA VAL A 357 -0.74 -7.55 39.36
C VAL A 357 -2.25 -7.55 39.53
N LEU A 358 -2.87 -8.73 39.64
CA LEU A 358 -4.32 -8.86 39.81
C LEU A 358 -4.84 -8.16 41.07
N PHE A 359 -4.08 -8.19 42.17
CA PHE A 359 -4.42 -7.49 43.41
C PHE A 359 -4.29 -5.96 43.30
N GLU A 360 -3.40 -5.48 42.43
CA GLU A 360 -3.14 -4.05 42.24
C GLU A 360 -4.17 -3.36 41.32
N LEU A 361 -4.91 -4.12 40.50
CA LEU A 361 -5.88 -3.58 39.54
C LEU A 361 -6.91 -2.64 40.20
N GLN A 362 -7.36 -2.94 41.41
CA GLN A 362 -8.34 -2.12 42.12
C GLN A 362 -7.85 -0.72 42.49
N PHE A 363 -6.54 -0.50 42.51
CA PHE A 363 -5.91 0.77 42.88
C PHE A 363 -5.45 1.56 41.66
N ASN A 364 -5.09 0.86 40.58
CA ASN A 364 -4.38 1.44 39.45
C ASN A 364 -5.24 1.61 38.17
N LEU A 365 -6.46 1.06 38.14
CA LEU A 365 -7.36 1.15 36.98
C LEU A 365 -8.62 1.95 37.28
N SER A 366 -8.89 2.95 36.43
CA SER A 366 -10.10 3.75 36.56
C SER A 366 -11.38 2.93 36.28
N LEU A 367 -11.31 2.00 35.32
CA LEU A 367 -12.38 1.09 34.92
C LEU A 367 -12.84 0.18 36.07
N TYR A 368 -11.97 -0.10 37.04
CA TYR A 368 -12.32 -0.99 38.15
C TYR A 368 -13.51 -0.44 38.95
N GLY A 369 -13.50 0.85 39.30
CA GLY A 369 -14.57 1.48 40.09
C GLY A 369 -15.93 1.46 39.39
N GLY A 370 -15.93 1.55 38.05
CA GLY A 370 -17.16 1.47 37.25
C GLY A 370 -17.72 0.05 37.15
N HIS A 371 -16.86 -0.97 37.19
CA HIS A 371 -17.18 -2.35 36.81
C HIS A 371 -16.77 -3.40 37.86
N GLU A 372 -16.78 -3.01 39.14
CA GLU A 372 -16.24 -3.80 40.26
C GLU A 372 -16.67 -5.28 40.25
N ALA A 373 -17.97 -5.56 40.08
CA ALA A 373 -18.48 -6.93 40.08
C ALA A 373 -17.89 -7.82 38.96
N LEU A 374 -17.64 -7.25 37.77
CA LEU A 374 -17.02 -7.96 36.65
C LEU A 374 -15.54 -8.24 36.95
N PHE A 375 -14.82 -7.23 37.43
CA PHE A 375 -13.41 -7.38 37.77
C PHE A 375 -13.21 -8.38 38.91
N GLN A 376 -14.00 -8.32 39.99
CA GLN A 376 -13.93 -9.29 41.08
C GLN A 376 -14.15 -10.72 40.58
N LYS A 377 -15.16 -10.94 39.72
CA LYS A 377 -15.42 -12.25 39.11
C LYS A 377 -14.21 -12.75 38.30
N LYS A 378 -13.64 -11.90 37.44
CA LYS A 378 -12.49 -12.24 36.58
C LYS A 378 -11.21 -12.49 37.39
N ILE A 379 -10.95 -11.66 38.42
CA ILE A 379 -9.79 -11.80 39.32
C ILE A 379 -9.89 -13.11 40.10
N LEU A 380 -11.06 -13.45 40.65
CA LEU A 380 -11.26 -14.72 41.35
C LEU A 380 -10.99 -15.91 40.42
N GLN A 381 -11.53 -15.87 39.20
CA GLN A 381 -11.28 -16.90 38.19
C GLN A 381 -9.78 -17.06 37.86
N ALA A 382 -9.05 -15.96 37.78
CA ALA A 382 -7.62 -15.98 37.51
C ALA A 382 -6.80 -16.49 38.71
N LEU A 383 -7.12 -16.07 39.94
CA LEU A 383 -6.46 -16.58 41.15
C LEU A 383 -6.70 -18.08 41.36
N GLU A 384 -7.89 -18.58 41.04
CA GLU A 384 -8.16 -20.02 41.02
C GLU A 384 -7.27 -20.76 40.01
N PHE A 385 -7.08 -20.18 38.82
CA PHE A 385 -6.17 -20.74 37.80
C PHE A 385 -4.72 -20.83 38.29
N HIS A 386 -4.23 -19.85 39.05
CA HIS A 386 -2.85 -19.86 39.58
C HIS A 386 -2.65 -20.78 40.79
N THR A 387 -3.71 -21.12 41.54
CA THR A 387 -3.59 -21.84 42.81
C THR A 387 -3.91 -23.33 42.72
N VAL A 388 -4.76 -23.73 41.76
CA VAL A 388 -5.23 -25.11 41.64
C VAL A 388 -4.46 -25.84 40.52
N PRO A 389 -3.98 -27.07 40.76
CA PRO A 389 -3.37 -27.88 39.70
C PRO A 389 -4.29 -28.03 38.48
N LEU A 390 -3.76 -27.81 37.27
CA LEU A 390 -4.52 -27.81 36.00
C LEU A 390 -5.47 -29.01 35.83
N GLN A 391 -5.04 -30.19 36.25
CA GLN A 391 -5.81 -31.44 36.14
C GLN A 391 -7.08 -31.41 37.00
N LEU A 392 -7.03 -30.79 38.18
CA LEU A 392 -8.16 -30.66 39.08
C LEU A 392 -9.15 -29.60 38.60
N LEU A 393 -8.66 -28.50 38.00
CA LEU A 393 -9.49 -27.45 37.40
C LEU A 393 -10.39 -28.01 36.29
N ALA A 394 -9.81 -28.78 35.36
CA ALA A 394 -10.55 -29.36 34.25
C ALA A 394 -11.57 -30.42 34.72
N GLN A 395 -11.21 -31.25 35.72
CA GLN A 395 -12.01 -32.39 36.13
C GLN A 395 -13.17 -32.06 37.07
N TYR A 396 -12.97 -31.13 38.04
CA TYR A 396 -13.93 -30.89 39.11
C TYR A 396 -14.75 -29.61 38.94
N ARG A 397 -14.28 -28.65 38.15
CA ARG A 397 -14.96 -27.36 37.93
C ARG A 397 -15.54 -27.22 36.53
N GLY A 398 -15.31 -28.19 35.64
CA GLY A 398 -15.79 -28.13 34.26
C GLY A 398 -15.16 -26.97 33.45
N LEU A 399 -14.00 -26.49 33.89
CA LEU A 399 -13.27 -25.44 33.18
C LEU A 399 -12.69 -26.02 31.89
N ASN A 400 -13.13 -25.46 30.77
CA ASN A 400 -12.57 -25.83 29.49
C ASN A 400 -11.31 -25.01 29.23
N LEU A 401 -10.14 -25.59 29.53
CA LEU A 401 -8.83 -24.97 29.27
C LEU A 401 -8.54 -24.74 27.78
N SER A 402 -9.42 -25.20 26.88
CA SER A 402 -9.38 -24.83 25.47
C SER A 402 -10.00 -23.46 25.18
N GLU A 403 -10.69 -22.84 26.14
CA GLU A 403 -11.22 -21.48 26.00
C GLU A 403 -10.09 -20.45 25.89
N ASP A 404 -10.33 -19.41 25.10
CA ASP A 404 -9.32 -18.40 24.81
C ASP A 404 -8.87 -17.64 26.06
N ALA A 405 -9.71 -17.54 27.08
CA ALA A 405 -9.37 -16.94 28.37
C ALA A 405 -8.17 -17.60 29.07
N TYR A 406 -7.86 -18.86 28.73
CA TYR A 406 -6.77 -19.64 29.34
C TYR A 406 -5.59 -19.88 28.39
N ARG A 407 -5.60 -19.25 27.20
CA ARG A 407 -4.53 -19.37 26.22
C ARG A 407 -3.69 -18.11 26.19
N PRO A 408 -2.35 -18.21 26.12
CA PRO A 408 -1.53 -17.02 25.91
C PRO A 408 -1.77 -16.41 24.52
N ARG A 409 -1.52 -15.11 24.39
CA ARG A 409 -1.38 -14.41 23.11
C ARG A 409 0.09 -14.36 22.71
N LEU A 410 0.40 -13.59 21.66
CA LEU A 410 1.76 -13.26 21.27
C LEU A 410 2.30 -12.12 22.15
N TYR A 411 2.87 -12.49 23.30
CA TYR A 411 3.43 -11.51 24.24
C TYR A 411 4.82 -11.05 23.81
N THR A 412 5.05 -9.74 23.74
CA THR A 412 6.34 -9.15 23.35
C THR A 412 7.27 -8.90 24.53
N SER A 413 6.72 -8.76 25.75
CA SER A 413 7.51 -8.68 26.97
C SER A 413 7.85 -10.07 27.53
N PRO A 414 9.06 -10.25 28.09
CA PRO A 414 9.54 -11.53 28.59
C PRO A 414 8.83 -12.04 29.85
#